data_AF-A0A947RFQ1-F1
#
_entry.id   AF-A0A947RFQ1-F1
#
_cell.length_a   1.000
_cell.length_b   1.000
_cell.length_c   1.000
_cell.angle_alpha   90.00
_cell.angle_beta   90.00
_cell.angle_gamma   90.00
#
_symmetry.space_group_name_H-M   'P 1'
#
loop_
_entity.id
_entity.type
_entity.pdbx_description
1 polymer ?
#
loop_
_entity_poly.entity_id
_entity_poly.type
_entity_poly.pdbx_seq_one_letter_code
_entity_poly.pdbx_strand_id
1 'polypeptide(L)'
;MKVFKVSIFTLAIILIVSGCNAYTSTRTTTTTTTLPSSSGCYIGAYVNGLSNTLSFETIIGKNLAINMWFINWDDNFPTSDCNTAYNYGAVPMITWEPFLSTTNSLEAISNGDYDTYITNFAQDAKSWNKLIYLRFAHEMNSDWYPWTGDSNGGSSGPAKYIAAWKH
;
A
#
# COMPACT_ATOMS: atom_id res chain seq x y z
N MET A 1 -58.25 61.39 -23.22
CA MET A 1 -57.47 60.40 -23.98
C MET A 1 -56.65 59.58 -22.98
N LYS A 2 -57.07 58.36 -22.66
CA LYS A 2 -56.43 57.50 -21.64
C LYS A 2 -55.18 56.87 -22.24
N VAL A 3 -54.02 57.08 -21.62
CA VAL A 3 -52.75 56.42 -22.02
C VAL A 3 -52.48 55.28 -21.05
N PHE A 4 -52.51 54.05 -21.54
CA PHE A 4 -52.13 52.85 -20.79
C PHE A 4 -50.61 52.78 -20.65
N LYS A 5 -50.10 52.59 -19.43
CA LYS A 5 -48.70 52.21 -19.20
C LYS A 5 -48.58 50.69 -19.30
N VAL A 6 -47.86 50.19 -20.30
CA VAL A 6 -47.39 48.80 -20.38
C VAL A 6 -46.10 48.72 -19.58
N SER A 7 -46.06 47.87 -18.55
CA SER A 7 -44.82 47.56 -17.82
C SER A 7 -44.24 46.28 -18.40
N ILE A 8 -43.03 46.38 -18.96
CA ILE A 8 -42.24 45.23 -19.43
C ILE A 8 -41.48 44.67 -18.23
N PHE A 9 -41.78 43.44 -17.83
CA PHE A 9 -40.97 42.70 -16.85
C PHE A 9 -39.79 42.07 -17.58
N THR A 10 -38.57 42.53 -17.28
CA THR A 10 -37.33 41.88 -17.73
C THR A 10 -37.05 40.69 -16.80
N LEU A 11 -37.07 39.48 -17.34
CA LEU A 11 -36.72 38.26 -16.61
C LEU A 11 -35.20 38.17 -16.52
N ALA A 12 -34.62 38.33 -15.33
CA ALA A 12 -33.20 38.10 -15.09
C ALA A 12 -32.95 36.59 -14.93
N ILE A 13 -32.26 35.99 -15.90
CA ILE A 13 -31.76 34.61 -15.79
C ILE A 13 -30.55 34.63 -14.86
N ILE A 14 -30.72 34.09 -13.65
CA ILE A 14 -29.62 33.83 -12.72
C ILE A 14 -28.95 32.53 -13.16
N LEU A 15 -27.80 32.65 -13.83
CA LEU A 15 -26.88 31.53 -14.03
C LEU A 15 -26.27 31.18 -12.67
N ILE A 16 -26.78 30.11 -12.06
CA ILE A 16 -26.11 29.47 -10.92
C ILE A 16 -24.90 28.74 -11.51
N VAL A 17 -23.74 29.38 -11.47
CA VAL A 17 -22.47 28.70 -11.72
C VAL A 17 -22.22 27.81 -10.51
N SER A 18 -22.60 26.54 -10.60
CA SER A 18 -22.15 25.52 -9.66
C SER A 18 -20.62 25.52 -9.71
N GLY A 19 -20.00 26.12 -8.70
CA GLY A 19 -18.56 26.05 -8.52
C GLY A 19 -18.18 24.59 -8.39
N CYS A 20 -17.55 24.04 -9.42
CA CYS A 20 -16.68 22.88 -9.26
C CYS A 20 -15.57 23.33 -8.33
N ASN A 21 -15.76 23.13 -7.02
CA ASN A 21 -14.67 23.13 -6.08
C ASN A 21 -13.77 21.97 -6.48
N ALA A 22 -12.74 22.25 -7.27
CA ALA A 22 -11.61 21.35 -7.38
C ALA A 22 -11.10 21.17 -5.95
N TYR A 23 -11.33 19.98 -5.38
CA TYR A 23 -10.75 19.60 -4.11
C TYR A 23 -9.23 19.61 -4.30
N THR A 24 -8.64 20.76 -4.02
CA THR A 24 -7.20 20.93 -4.06
C THR A 24 -6.73 20.31 -2.76
N SER A 25 -6.41 19.01 -2.77
CA SER A 25 -5.83 18.35 -1.62
C SER A 25 -4.43 18.92 -1.43
N THR A 26 -4.32 19.99 -0.62
CA THR A 26 -3.04 20.56 -0.22
C THR A 26 -2.35 19.57 0.69
N ARG A 27 -1.44 18.80 0.10
CA ARG A 27 -0.68 17.81 0.84
C ARG A 27 0.27 18.48 1.81
N THR A 28 0.03 18.28 3.10
CA THR A 28 0.96 18.67 4.15
C THR A 28 2.05 17.61 4.22
N THR A 29 3.24 17.94 3.72
CA THR A 29 4.43 17.10 3.86
C THR A 29 4.82 17.03 5.34
N THR A 30 4.27 16.07 6.07
CA THR A 30 4.66 15.82 7.45
C THR A 30 5.87 14.90 7.43
N THR A 31 7.05 15.45 7.70
CA THR A 31 8.35 14.76 7.68
C THR A 31 8.55 13.78 8.84
N THR A 32 7.49 13.35 9.52
CA THR A 32 7.60 12.57 10.75
C THR A 32 7.20 11.12 10.53
N THR A 33 8.24 10.29 10.50
CA THR A 33 8.29 8.82 10.41
C THR A 33 7.69 8.11 11.65
N THR A 34 6.60 8.62 12.19
CA THR A 34 5.91 8.08 13.37
C THR A 34 4.49 7.73 12.99
N LEU A 35 4.06 6.50 13.31
CA LEU A 35 2.69 6.04 13.14
C LEU A 35 1.69 7.11 13.64
N PRO A 36 0.87 7.74 12.76
CA PRO A 36 -0.05 8.79 13.20
C PRO A 36 -1.19 8.32 14.13
N SER A 37 -1.46 9.10 15.19
CA SER A 37 -2.66 9.12 16.08
C SER A 37 -3.03 7.84 16.86
N SER A 38 -3.20 7.99 18.18
CA SER A 38 -3.75 6.99 19.12
C SER A 38 -5.24 6.66 18.91
N SER A 39 -5.85 7.15 17.83
CA SER A 39 -7.26 6.94 17.49
C SER A 39 -7.47 6.90 15.97
N GLY A 40 -8.37 6.02 15.53
CA GLY A 40 -8.72 5.80 14.12
C GLY A 40 -8.01 4.61 13.46
N CYS A 41 -8.23 4.43 12.16
CA CYS A 41 -7.58 3.41 11.32
C CYS A 41 -6.84 4.06 10.15
N TYR A 42 -5.69 3.53 9.79
CA TYR A 42 -5.03 3.87 8.53
C TYR A 42 -5.82 3.32 7.35
N ILE A 43 -5.91 4.11 6.28
CA ILE A 43 -6.41 3.64 4.99
C ILE A 43 -5.21 3.32 4.12
N GLY A 44 -5.12 2.08 3.68
CA GLY A 44 -4.11 1.60 2.75
C GLY A 44 -4.75 0.88 1.57
N ALA A 45 -4.05 0.81 0.44
CA ALA A 45 -4.54 0.11 -0.73
C ALA A 45 -3.42 -0.45 -1.61
N TYR A 46 -3.76 -1.53 -2.32
CA TYR A 46 -3.09 -1.92 -3.56
C TYR A 46 -3.83 -1.24 -4.71
N VAL A 47 -3.15 -0.35 -5.43
CA VAL A 47 -3.74 0.49 -6.47
C VAL A 47 -3.36 0.06 -7.89
N ASN A 48 -2.87 -1.18 -8.05
CA ASN A 48 -2.41 -1.73 -9.33
C ASN A 48 -1.37 -0.82 -10.04
N GLY A 49 -0.27 -0.53 -9.32
CA GLY A 49 0.80 0.37 -9.76
C GLY A 49 0.76 1.72 -9.05
N LEU A 50 1.88 2.12 -8.44
CA LEU A 50 1.95 3.29 -7.55
C LEU A 50 1.58 4.61 -8.25
N SER A 51 1.72 4.71 -9.56
CA SER A 51 1.29 5.87 -10.35
C SER A 51 -0.21 6.15 -10.22
N ASN A 52 -1.02 5.15 -9.85
CA ASN A 52 -2.46 5.28 -9.69
C ASN A 52 -2.86 5.84 -8.32
N THR A 53 -1.92 6.08 -7.41
CA THR A 53 -2.19 6.55 -6.03
C THR A 53 -3.07 7.80 -6.04
N LEU A 54 -2.70 8.85 -6.79
CA LEU A 54 -3.47 10.10 -6.81
C LEU A 54 -4.89 9.93 -7.35
N SER A 55 -5.05 9.12 -8.40
CA SER A 55 -6.37 8.83 -8.98
C SER A 55 -7.24 8.09 -7.97
N PHE A 56 -6.68 7.13 -7.24
CA PHE A 56 -7.39 6.42 -6.18
C PHE A 56 -7.76 7.34 -5.01
N GLU A 57 -6.81 8.14 -4.52
CA GLU A 57 -7.03 9.13 -3.46
C GLU A 57 -8.12 10.13 -3.82
N THR A 58 -8.20 10.53 -5.10
CA THR A 58 -9.25 11.41 -5.62
C THR A 58 -10.63 10.76 -5.54
N ILE A 59 -10.74 9.46 -5.88
CA ILE A 59 -12.00 8.71 -5.82
C ILE A 59 -12.49 8.60 -4.37
N ILE A 60 -11.58 8.31 -3.43
CA ILE A 60 -11.94 8.08 -2.02
C ILE A 60 -11.98 9.37 -1.18
N GLY A 61 -11.53 10.50 -1.75
CA GLY A 61 -11.47 11.80 -1.08
C GLY A 61 -10.50 11.84 0.11
N LYS A 62 -9.48 10.97 0.13
CA LYS A 62 -8.55 10.82 1.25
C LYS A 62 -7.19 10.31 0.79
N ASN A 63 -6.13 10.81 1.41
CA ASN A 63 -4.78 10.30 1.18
C ASN A 63 -4.57 8.91 1.78
N LEU A 64 -3.85 8.05 1.07
CA LEU A 64 -3.42 6.76 1.58
C LEU A 64 -2.33 6.95 2.63
N ALA A 65 -2.52 6.34 3.80
CA ALA A 65 -1.47 6.22 4.80
C ALA A 65 -0.50 5.08 4.48
N ILE A 66 -0.95 4.08 3.71
CA ILE A 66 -0.16 2.91 3.32
C ILE A 66 -0.37 2.64 1.83
N ASN A 67 0.73 2.54 1.08
CA ASN A 67 0.72 2.02 -0.28
C ASN A 67 1.28 0.61 -0.24
N MET A 68 0.51 -0.38 -0.72
CA MET A 68 0.91 -1.78 -0.66
C MET A 68 1.11 -2.39 -2.05
N TRP A 69 2.06 -3.31 -2.16
CA TRP A 69 2.30 -4.10 -3.37
C TRP A 69 2.93 -5.46 -3.01
N PHE A 70 3.22 -6.25 -4.03
CA PHE A 70 3.73 -7.61 -3.95
C PHE A 70 5.06 -7.68 -4.70
N ILE A 71 6.02 -8.41 -4.14
CA ILE A 71 7.30 -8.74 -4.77
C ILE A 71 7.64 -10.20 -4.45
N ASN A 72 8.42 -10.82 -5.33
CA ASN A 72 8.87 -12.19 -5.17
C ASN A 72 10.23 -12.26 -4.46
N TRP A 73 10.56 -13.45 -3.95
CA TRP A 73 11.91 -13.78 -3.50
C TRP A 73 12.82 -14.06 -4.68
N ASP A 74 13.53 -13.02 -5.09
CA ASP A 74 14.54 -12.92 -6.16
C ASP A 74 14.62 -11.44 -6.61
N ASP A 75 13.56 -10.68 -6.34
CA ASP A 75 13.55 -9.22 -6.43
C ASP A 75 14.47 -8.58 -5.38
N ASN A 76 15.22 -7.56 -5.82
CA ASN A 76 15.96 -6.67 -4.93
C ASN A 76 15.01 -5.80 -4.09
N PHE A 77 15.52 -5.19 -3.02
CA PHE A 77 14.73 -4.22 -2.26
C PHE A 77 14.24 -3.08 -3.18
N PRO A 78 12.91 -2.83 -3.25
CA PRO A 78 12.31 -1.97 -4.28
C PRO A 78 12.44 -0.48 -3.93
N THR A 79 13.67 0.03 -3.91
CA THR A 79 14.01 1.40 -3.47
C THR A 79 13.21 2.47 -4.22
N SER A 80 13.02 2.31 -5.54
CA SER A 80 12.26 3.25 -6.37
C SER A 80 10.78 3.33 -5.97
N ASP A 81 10.15 2.18 -5.70
CA ASP A 81 8.75 2.10 -5.30
C ASP A 81 8.56 2.61 -3.87
N CYS A 82 9.49 2.27 -2.97
CA CYS A 82 9.55 2.81 -1.63
C CYS A 82 9.68 4.34 -1.64
N ASN A 83 10.53 4.90 -2.49
CA ASN A 83 10.64 6.35 -2.69
C ASN A 83 9.34 6.94 -3.24
N THR A 84 8.68 6.27 -4.18
CA THR A 84 7.42 6.73 -4.76
C THR A 84 6.30 6.77 -3.72
N ALA A 85 6.11 5.69 -2.95
CA ALA A 85 5.14 5.65 -1.86
C ALA A 85 5.42 6.70 -0.78
N TYR A 86 6.68 6.84 -0.36
CA TYR A 86 7.10 7.88 0.58
C TYR A 86 6.86 9.28 0.02
N ASN A 87 7.14 9.49 -1.27
CA ASN A 87 6.84 10.70 -1.99
C ASN A 87 5.35 10.92 -2.22
N TYR A 88 4.45 9.98 -1.89
CA TYR A 88 3.01 10.20 -1.73
C TYR A 88 2.59 10.50 -0.28
N GLY A 89 3.51 10.38 0.68
CA GLY A 89 3.23 10.55 2.11
C GLY A 89 2.70 9.27 2.76
N ALA A 90 2.79 8.14 2.06
CA ALA A 90 2.38 6.83 2.53
C ALA A 90 3.59 6.02 3.02
N VAL A 91 3.35 5.11 3.97
CA VAL A 91 4.31 4.07 4.36
C VAL A 91 4.25 2.92 3.33
N PRO A 92 5.39 2.47 2.77
CA PRO A 92 5.45 1.24 1.98
C PRO A 92 4.97 0.02 2.77
N MET A 93 4.07 -0.79 2.20
CA MET A 93 3.83 -2.16 2.65
C MET A 93 4.21 -3.14 1.56
N ILE A 94 5.30 -3.88 1.78
CA ILE A 94 5.83 -4.85 0.84
C ILE A 94 5.31 -6.23 1.25
N THR A 95 4.44 -6.82 0.43
CA THR A 95 4.14 -8.26 0.54
C THR A 95 5.28 -9.02 -0.10
N TRP A 96 5.97 -9.83 0.69
CA TRP A 96 7.22 -10.47 0.31
C TRP A 96 6.97 -11.97 0.15
N GLU A 97 6.96 -12.42 -1.10
CA GLU A 97 6.40 -13.71 -1.51
C GLU A 97 7.51 -14.73 -1.82
N PRO A 98 7.74 -15.73 -0.96
CA PRO A 98 8.75 -16.75 -1.18
C PRO A 98 8.25 -17.83 -2.16
N PHE A 99 8.05 -17.47 -3.43
CA PHE A 99 7.74 -18.43 -4.50
C PHE A 99 8.95 -19.31 -4.83
N LEU A 100 9.29 -20.19 -3.90
CA LEU A 100 10.40 -21.12 -4.00
C LEU A 100 9.92 -22.41 -4.66
N SER A 101 10.73 -22.95 -5.57
CA SER A 101 10.45 -24.22 -6.26
C SER A 101 10.79 -25.47 -5.43
N THR A 102 11.25 -25.29 -4.19
CA THR A 102 11.71 -26.35 -3.29
C THR A 102 10.58 -26.89 -2.41
N THR A 103 10.52 -28.21 -2.23
CA THR A 103 9.65 -28.84 -1.22
C THR A 103 10.17 -28.55 0.20
N ASN A 104 9.29 -28.34 1.18
CA ASN A 104 9.67 -27.85 2.52
C ASN A 104 10.39 -26.48 2.49
N SER A 105 9.92 -25.57 1.64
CA SER A 105 10.46 -24.21 1.50
C SER A 105 10.60 -23.47 2.83
N LEU A 106 9.66 -23.63 3.77
CA LEU A 106 9.75 -23.01 5.10
C LEU A 106 10.95 -23.52 5.91
N GLU A 107 11.27 -24.80 5.80
CA GLU A 107 12.41 -25.39 6.50
C GLU A 107 13.74 -24.93 5.89
N ALA A 108 13.82 -24.87 4.57
CA ALA A 108 14.97 -24.33 3.85
C ALA A 108 15.25 -22.86 4.25
N ILE A 109 14.21 -22.04 4.43
CA ILE A 109 14.33 -20.69 4.96
C ILE A 109 14.94 -20.72 6.36
N SER A 110 14.35 -21.47 7.29
CA SER A 110 14.84 -21.54 8.68
C SER A 110 16.22 -22.19 8.84
N ASN A 111 16.68 -22.96 7.86
CA ASN A 111 18.02 -23.54 7.82
C ASN A 111 19.09 -22.57 7.30
N GLY A 112 18.67 -21.41 6.80
CA GLY A 112 19.55 -20.37 6.30
C GLY A 112 19.94 -20.49 4.82
N ASP A 113 19.26 -21.34 4.06
CA ASP A 113 19.56 -21.58 2.64
C ASP A 113 19.42 -20.30 1.78
N TYR A 114 18.65 -19.32 2.28
CA TYR A 114 18.35 -18.05 1.62
C TYR A 114 18.98 -16.84 2.34
N ASP A 115 19.89 -17.04 3.30
CA ASP A 115 20.44 -15.96 4.14
C ASP A 115 21.14 -14.87 3.36
N THR A 116 21.82 -15.22 2.27
CA THR A 116 22.48 -14.23 1.44
C THR A 116 21.46 -13.26 0.83
N TYR A 117 20.33 -13.78 0.33
CA TYR A 117 19.26 -12.96 -0.22
C TYR A 117 18.60 -12.10 0.87
N ILE A 118 18.19 -12.72 1.98
CA ILE A 118 17.52 -12.06 3.11
C ILE A 118 18.42 -10.94 3.68
N THR A 119 19.71 -11.22 3.86
CA THR A 119 20.68 -10.26 4.38
C THR A 119 20.86 -9.07 3.45
N ASN A 120 21.01 -9.31 2.14
CA ASN A 120 21.15 -8.23 1.16
C ASN A 120 19.89 -7.36 1.13
N PHE A 121 18.70 -7.96 1.10
CA PHE A 121 17.43 -7.25 1.15
C PHE A 121 17.31 -6.38 2.42
N ALA A 122 17.68 -6.93 3.57
CA ALA A 122 17.66 -6.22 4.85
C ALA A 122 18.69 -5.07 4.90
N GLN A 123 19.88 -5.25 4.31
CA GLN A 123 20.90 -4.22 4.21
C GLN A 123 20.46 -3.06 3.30
N ASP A 124 19.80 -3.34 2.18
CA ASP A 124 19.25 -2.32 1.29
C ASP A 124 18.10 -1.57 1.96
N ALA A 125 17.19 -2.29 2.64
CA ALA A 125 16.11 -1.68 3.42
C ALA A 125 16.67 -0.76 4.53
N LYS A 126 17.71 -1.21 5.24
CA LYS A 126 18.44 -0.41 6.24
C LYS A 126 19.07 0.82 5.62
N SER A 127 19.66 0.70 4.42
CA SER A 127 20.30 1.81 3.70
C SER A 127 19.27 2.84 3.23
N TRP A 128 18.06 2.41 2.85
CA TRP A 128 16.95 3.31 2.52
C TRP A 128 16.44 4.11 3.74
N ASN A 129 16.57 3.52 4.94
CA ASN A 129 16.50 4.17 6.25
C ASN A 129 15.20 4.94 6.54
N LYS A 130 14.04 4.36 6.21
CA LYS A 130 12.72 4.86 6.61
C LYS A 130 11.80 3.69 6.97
N LEU A 131 10.64 3.99 7.56
CA LEU A 131 9.68 2.97 7.96
C LEU A 131 9.12 2.22 6.74
N ILE A 132 9.13 0.89 6.82
CA ILE A 132 8.38 -0.02 5.93
C ILE A 132 7.52 -0.94 6.79
N TYR A 133 6.44 -1.44 6.21
CA TYR A 133 5.80 -2.66 6.65
C TYR A 133 6.21 -3.80 5.74
N LEU A 134 6.69 -4.90 6.30
CA LEU A 134 7.01 -6.11 5.58
C LEU A 134 5.97 -7.18 5.92
N ARG A 135 5.32 -7.73 4.90
CA ARG A 135 4.29 -8.77 5.02
C ARG A 135 4.81 -10.04 4.36
N PHE A 136 5.69 -10.72 5.08
CA PHE A 136 6.30 -11.98 4.66
C PHE A 136 5.26 -13.11 4.54
N ALA A 137 5.36 -13.91 3.47
CA ALA A 137 4.67 -15.19 3.31
C ALA A 137 3.20 -15.16 3.75
N HIS A 138 2.42 -14.25 3.15
CA HIS A 138 1.05 -13.99 3.54
C HIS A 138 0.10 -15.17 3.29
N GLU A 139 -1.07 -15.17 3.94
CA GLU A 139 -2.11 -16.19 3.76
C GLU A 139 -1.61 -17.63 3.99
N MET A 140 -0.73 -17.81 4.97
CA MET A 140 -0.12 -19.11 5.30
C MET A 140 -1.09 -20.21 5.72
N ASN A 141 -2.35 -19.84 5.98
CA ASN A 141 -3.45 -20.72 6.31
C ASN A 141 -4.29 -21.16 5.09
N SER A 142 -3.83 -20.88 3.86
CA SER A 142 -4.50 -21.30 2.62
C SER A 142 -3.99 -22.64 2.08
N ASP A 143 -4.49 -23.06 0.92
CA ASP A 143 -4.05 -24.23 0.15
C ASP A 143 -3.42 -23.87 -1.22
N TRP A 144 -3.31 -22.58 -1.57
CA TRP A 144 -2.84 -22.12 -2.88
C TRP A 144 -1.39 -21.64 -2.91
N TYR A 145 -0.76 -21.40 -1.77
CA TYR A 145 0.63 -20.94 -1.71
C TYR A 145 1.63 -22.04 -1.32
N PRO A 146 2.86 -22.01 -1.89
CA PRO A 146 3.88 -23.02 -1.59
C PRO A 146 4.49 -22.88 -0.18
N TRP A 147 4.23 -21.76 0.51
CA TRP A 147 4.65 -21.49 1.88
C TRP A 147 3.54 -21.77 2.92
N THR A 148 2.48 -22.49 2.54
CA THR A 148 1.42 -22.92 3.46
C THR A 148 1.90 -24.05 4.36
N GLY A 149 1.27 -24.20 5.53
CA GLY A 149 1.56 -25.31 6.44
C GLY A 149 1.36 -26.68 5.77
N ASP A 150 0.31 -26.82 4.96
CA ASP A 150 0.00 -28.06 4.25
C ASP A 150 1.07 -28.45 3.23
N SER A 151 1.58 -27.48 2.46
CA SER A 151 2.70 -27.69 1.52
C SER A 151 4.05 -27.95 2.20
N ASN A 152 4.13 -27.72 3.51
CA ASN A 152 5.36 -27.81 4.30
C ASN A 152 5.28 -28.85 5.43
N GLY A 153 4.44 -29.88 5.28
CA GLY A 153 4.38 -30.99 6.24
C GLY A 153 3.10 -31.04 7.09
N GLY A 154 1.99 -30.48 6.58
CA GLY A 154 0.65 -30.62 7.15
C GLY A 154 0.58 -30.14 8.59
N SER A 155 0.31 -31.06 9.51
CA SER A 155 0.22 -30.78 10.95
C SER A 155 1.49 -30.19 11.57
N SER A 156 2.67 -30.43 10.96
CA SER A 156 3.93 -29.81 11.40
C SER A 156 4.20 -28.42 10.79
N GLY A 157 3.42 -28.05 9.76
CA GLY A 157 3.55 -26.82 9.00
C GLY A 157 3.52 -25.54 9.84
N PRO A 158 2.61 -25.36 10.82
CA PRO A 158 2.59 -24.17 11.66
C PRO A 158 3.90 -23.93 12.42
N ALA A 159 4.55 -24.99 12.91
CA ALA A 159 5.83 -24.87 13.61
C ALA A 159 6.95 -24.44 12.64
N LYS A 160 6.95 -24.96 11.41
CA LYS A 160 7.91 -24.57 10.38
C LYS A 160 7.69 -23.13 9.91
N TYR A 161 6.44 -22.67 9.79
CA TYR A 161 6.16 -21.26 9.48
C TYR A 161 6.69 -20.33 10.57
N ILE A 162 6.49 -20.68 11.85
CA ILE A 162 7.03 -19.92 12.98
C ILE A 162 8.56 -19.88 12.93
N ALA A 163 9.22 -21.00 12.62
CA ALA A 163 10.67 -21.04 12.50
C ALA A 163 11.17 -20.14 11.36
N ALA A 164 10.55 -20.22 10.17
CA ALA A 164 10.89 -19.39 9.01
C ALA A 164 10.64 -17.89 9.26
N TRP A 165 9.58 -17.52 10.00
CA TRP A 165 9.26 -16.12 10.31
C TRP A 165 10.21 -15.49 11.33
N LYS A 166 10.73 -16.30 12.27
CA LYS A 166 11.65 -15.84 13.31
C LYS A 166 13.09 -15.67 12.81
N HIS A 167 13.45 -16.46 11.81
CA HIS A 167 14.75 -16.44 11.16
C HIS A 167 14.93 -15.14 10.37
#